data_AF-A0A6P3ZE48-F1
#
_entry.id   AF-A0A6P3ZE48-F1
#
_cell.length_a   1.000
_cell.length_b   1.000
_cell.length_c   1.000
_cell.angle_alpha   90.00
_cell.angle_beta   90.00
_cell.angle_gamma   90.00
#
_symmetry.space_group_name_H-M   'P 1'
#
loop_
_entity.id
_entity.type
_entity.pdbx_description
1 polymer ?
#
loop_
_entity_poly.entity_id
_entity_poly.type
_entity_poly.pdbx_seq_one_letter_code
_entity_poly.pdbx_strand_id
1 'polypeptide(L)'
;MTEPSKVIHVRNVGHEISENDLLQLFQPFGVITKLVMLRAKNQALIQMQDVPSAVNALQFYANVQPAIRGRNVYVQFSSHQELTTMDQNAQGRGDEPNRILLVTIHHMLYPITVEVLHQVFFPHGFVEKIVTFQKSAGFQALIQYQSRQSAVAARTT
;
A
#
# COMPACT_ATOMS: atom_id res chain seq x y z
N MET A 1 12.57 1.81 23.27
CA MET A 1 13.31 1.21 22.14
C MET A 1 12.30 0.47 21.29
N THR A 2 12.24 0.74 19.99
CA THR A 2 11.38 0.01 19.06
C THR A 2 11.93 -1.40 18.85
N GLU A 3 11.06 -2.41 18.88
CA GLU A 3 11.41 -3.80 18.58
C GLU A 3 12.03 -3.91 17.16
N PRO A 4 12.98 -4.83 16.93
CA PRO A 4 13.53 -5.08 15.60
C PRO A 4 12.43 -5.40 14.59
N SER A 5 12.41 -4.67 13.48
CA SER A 5 11.47 -4.85 12.38
C SER A 5 12.23 -5.01 11.07
N LYS A 6 11.68 -5.80 10.14
CA LYS A 6 12.18 -5.85 8.75
C LYS A 6 11.90 -4.56 7.98
N VAL A 7 11.10 -3.66 8.53
CA VAL A 7 10.79 -2.36 7.93
C VAL A 7 11.60 -1.25 8.61
N ILE A 8 12.33 -0.51 7.79
CA ILE A 8 13.14 0.64 8.16
C ILE A 8 12.34 1.91 7.85
N HIS A 9 12.26 2.81 8.84
CA HIS A 9 11.72 4.15 8.70
C HIS A 9 12.84 5.15 8.45
N VAL A 10 12.75 5.87 7.34
CA VAL A 10 13.70 6.91 6.95
C VAL A 10 13.02 8.28 7.07
N ARG A 11 13.63 9.19 7.85
CA ARG A 11 13.15 10.56 8.07
C ARG A 11 14.07 11.58 7.41
N ASN A 12 13.53 12.77 7.17
CA ASN A 12 14.20 13.86 6.45
C ASN A 12 14.48 13.52 4.97
N VAL A 13 13.59 12.75 4.36
CA VAL A 13 13.63 12.39 2.94
C VAL A 13 13.00 13.53 2.14
N GLY A 14 13.83 14.45 1.65
CA GLY A 14 13.38 15.59 0.89
C GLY A 14 12.95 15.27 -0.54
N HIS A 15 12.42 16.28 -1.24
CA HIS A 15 11.92 16.11 -2.62
C HIS A 15 13.04 15.76 -3.61
N GLU A 16 14.29 16.14 -3.32
CA GLU A 16 15.45 15.85 -4.18
C GLU A 16 15.91 14.39 -4.13
N ILE A 17 15.45 13.64 -3.13
CA ILE A 17 15.78 12.23 -2.91
C ILE A 17 14.77 11.37 -3.68
N SER A 18 15.29 10.51 -4.56
CA SER A 18 14.50 9.57 -5.36
C SER A 18 14.45 8.18 -4.72
N GLU A 19 13.56 7.33 -5.23
CA GLU A 19 13.47 5.93 -4.80
C GLU A 19 14.80 5.20 -5.08
N ASN A 20 15.40 5.47 -6.23
CA ASN A 20 16.66 4.87 -6.64
C ASN A 20 17.81 5.23 -5.68
N ASP A 21 17.86 6.46 -5.17
CA ASP A 21 18.87 6.87 -4.19
C ASP A 21 18.75 6.05 -2.89
N LEU A 22 17.52 5.83 -2.41
CA LEU A 22 17.27 5.00 -1.23
C LEU A 22 17.57 3.52 -1.50
N LEU A 23 17.23 3.01 -2.68
CA LEU A 23 17.60 1.65 -3.06
C LEU A 23 19.11 1.49 -3.00
N GLN A 24 19.88 2.33 -3.70
CA GLN A 24 21.34 2.26 -3.70
C GLN A 24 21.95 2.37 -2.29
N LEU A 25 21.35 3.19 -1.43
CA LEU A 25 21.82 3.36 -0.06
C LEU A 25 21.64 2.08 0.78
N PHE A 26 20.53 1.35 0.61
CA PHE A 26 20.18 0.20 1.46
C PHE A 26 20.48 -1.18 0.83
N GLN A 27 20.72 -1.25 -0.48
CA GLN A 27 21.15 -2.45 -1.19
C GLN A 27 22.32 -3.21 -0.54
N PRO A 28 23.40 -2.59 0.00
CA PRO A 28 24.50 -3.33 0.60
C PRO A 28 24.13 -4.14 1.87
N PHE A 29 22.99 -3.84 2.51
CA PHE A 29 22.56 -4.56 3.73
C PHE A 29 21.64 -5.76 3.45
N GLY A 30 21.11 -5.85 2.23
CA GLY A 30 20.25 -6.96 1.83
C GLY A 30 19.27 -6.60 0.72
N VAL A 31 18.46 -7.59 0.34
CA VAL A 31 17.42 -7.42 -0.69
C VAL A 31 16.27 -6.58 -0.13
N ILE A 32 15.85 -5.58 -0.90
CA ILE A 32 14.71 -4.72 -0.59
C ILE A 32 13.48 -5.29 -1.30
N THR A 33 12.44 -5.63 -0.53
CA THR A 33 11.21 -6.24 -1.07
C THR A 33 10.14 -5.21 -1.40
N LYS A 34 10.08 -4.10 -0.65
CA LYS A 34 9.12 -3.02 -0.88
C LYS A 34 9.67 -1.69 -0.40
N LEU A 35 9.35 -0.62 -1.11
CA LEU A 35 9.69 0.75 -0.73
C LEU A 35 8.46 1.65 -0.91
N VAL A 36 8.23 2.53 0.06
CA VAL A 36 7.14 3.51 0.03
C VAL A 36 7.68 4.91 0.35
N MET A 37 7.43 5.85 -0.55
CA MET A 37 7.74 7.28 -0.37
C MET A 37 6.55 8.02 0.24
N LEU A 38 6.73 8.59 1.43
CA LEU A 38 5.74 9.44 2.10
C LEU A 38 6.11 10.92 1.86
N ARG A 39 5.96 11.38 0.62
CA ARG A 39 6.39 12.72 0.17
C ARG A 39 5.78 13.85 1.01
N ALA A 40 4.50 13.75 1.37
CA ALA A 40 3.84 14.74 2.22
C ALA A 40 4.44 14.86 3.63
N LYS A 41 5.18 13.84 4.10
CA LYS A 41 5.81 13.80 5.43
C LYS A 41 7.34 13.89 5.37
N ASN A 42 7.93 14.07 4.17
CA ASN A 42 9.37 13.97 3.94
C ASN A 42 9.98 12.71 4.58
N GLN A 43 9.34 11.57 4.34
CA GLN A 43 9.71 10.28 4.91
C GLN A 43 9.67 9.18 3.85
N ALA A 44 10.33 8.07 4.15
CA ALA A 44 10.21 6.84 3.39
C ALA A 44 10.18 5.62 4.32
N LEU A 45 9.62 4.53 3.82
CA LEU A 45 9.65 3.23 4.47
C LEU A 45 10.26 2.20 3.53
N ILE A 46 11.15 1.38 4.05
CA ILE A 46 11.90 0.38 3.27
C ILE A 46 11.73 -0.97 3.96
N GLN A 47 11.16 -1.95 3.27
CA GLN A 47 11.06 -3.31 3.75
C GLN A 47 12.20 -4.15 3.20
N MET A 48 13.02 -4.68 4.10
CA MET A 48 14.05 -5.66 3.79
C MET A 48 13.42 -7.05 3.65
N GLN A 49 14.13 -7.96 2.97
CA GLN A 49 13.73 -9.37 2.87
C GLN A 49 13.66 -10.03 4.26
N ASP A 50 14.67 -9.77 5.09
CA ASP A 50 14.80 -10.38 6.42
C ASP A 50 15.10 -9.33 7.50
N VAL A 51 14.70 -9.62 8.74
CA VAL A 51 14.96 -8.76 9.91
C VAL A 51 16.46 -8.50 10.15
N PRO A 52 17.37 -9.50 10.02
CA PRO A 52 18.81 -9.27 10.20
C PRO A 52 19.38 -8.21 9.26
N SER A 53 18.92 -8.14 8.01
CA SER A 53 19.33 -7.09 7.06
C SER A 53 18.96 -5.70 7.54
N ALA A 54 17.77 -5.54 8.13
CA ALA A 54 17.36 -4.26 8.70
C ALA A 54 18.17 -3.89 9.95
N VAL A 55 18.46 -4.87 10.82
CA VAL A 55 19.31 -4.68 12.00
C VAL A 55 20.71 -4.22 11.60
N ASN A 56 21.33 -4.88 10.61
CA ASN A 56 22.66 -4.52 10.12
C ASN A 56 22.69 -3.08 9.59
N ALA A 57 21.68 -2.67 8.81
CA ALA A 57 21.57 -1.30 8.30
C ALA A 57 21.52 -0.28 9.44
N LEU A 58 20.66 -0.50 10.45
CA LEU A 58 20.55 0.42 11.58
C LEU A 58 21.80 0.45 12.45
N GLN A 59 22.46 -0.69 12.69
CA GLN A 59 23.71 -0.73 13.46
C GLN A 59 24.82 0.05 12.76
N PHE A 60 24.93 -0.08 11.43
CA PHE A 60 25.87 0.70 10.65
C PHE A 60 25.57 2.20 10.74
N TYR A 61 24.31 2.59 10.49
CA TYR A 61 23.90 3.98 10.50
C TYR A 61 23.76 4.62 11.90
N ALA A 62 23.86 3.82 12.97
CA ALA A 62 24.03 4.34 14.32
C ALA A 62 25.39 5.03 14.50
N ASN A 63 26.41 4.58 13.75
CA ASN A 63 27.77 5.10 13.82
C ASN A 63 28.08 6.08 12.68
N VAL A 64 27.39 5.94 11.54
CA VAL A 64 27.61 6.75 10.34
C VAL A 64 26.30 7.42 9.96
N GLN A 65 26.24 8.75 9.97
CA GLN A 65 25.02 9.43 9.52
C GLN A 65 24.89 9.37 8.00
N PRO A 66 23.84 8.73 7.45
CA PRO A 66 23.65 8.68 6.00
C PRO A 66 23.29 10.07 5.46
N ALA A 67 23.89 10.43 4.33
CA ALA A 67 23.57 11.64 3.60
C ALA A 67 23.33 11.32 2.12
N ILE A 68 22.23 11.82 1.57
CA ILE A 68 21.86 11.67 0.16
C ILE A 68 21.80 13.07 -0.43
N ARG A 69 22.58 13.32 -1.49
CA ARG A 69 22.63 14.64 -2.17
C ARG A 69 22.90 15.82 -1.22
N GLY A 70 23.73 15.60 -0.20
CA GLY A 70 24.06 16.63 0.80
C GLY A 70 23.00 16.83 1.89
N ARG A 71 21.95 16.00 1.93
CA ARG A 71 20.91 16.02 2.96
C ARG A 71 21.02 14.79 3.86
N ASN A 72 21.19 15.03 5.15
CA ASN A 72 21.27 13.98 6.17
C ASN A 72 19.90 13.32 6.35
N VAL A 73 19.87 11.98 6.37
CA VAL A 73 18.66 11.22 6.66
C VAL A 73 18.81 10.47 7.98
N TYR A 74 17.68 10.16 8.62
CA TYR A 74 17.66 9.45 9.90
C TYR A 74 16.95 8.13 9.73
N VAL A 75 17.53 7.05 10.25
CA VAL A 75 17.00 5.69 10.08
C VAL A 75 16.64 5.10 11.43
N GLN A 76 15.47 4.47 11.50
CA GLN A 76 14.96 3.80 12.70
C GLN A 76 14.11 2.59 12.31
N PHE A 77 13.79 1.72 13.27
CA PHE A 77 12.84 0.65 13.01
C PHE A 77 11.44 1.25 12.88
N SER A 78 10.69 0.76 11.91
CA SER A 78 9.26 1.04 11.83
C SER A 78 8.53 0.27 12.92
N SER A 79 7.44 0.85 13.44
CA SER A 79 6.50 0.16 14.33
C SER A 79 5.73 -0.97 13.60
N HIS A 80 5.74 -0.98 12.27
CA HIS A 80 5.12 -2.02 11.47
C HIS A 80 6.15 -3.07 11.10
N GLN A 81 5.79 -4.35 11.23
CA GLN A 81 6.63 -5.47 10.76
C GLN A 81 6.53 -5.64 9.25
N GLU A 82 5.47 -5.17 8.60
CA GLU A 82 5.28 -5.25 7.15
C GLU A 82 4.73 -3.97 6.56
N LEU A 83 5.16 -3.66 5.35
CA LEU A 83 4.54 -2.63 4.53
C LEU A 83 3.29 -3.22 3.86
N THR A 84 2.19 -3.13 4.59
CA THR A 84 0.86 -3.15 3.98
C THR A 84 0.75 -1.92 3.10
N THR A 85 0.69 -2.13 1.79
CA THR A 85 0.43 -1.06 0.82
C THR A 85 -0.96 -0.50 1.09
N MET A 86 -1.06 0.47 2.01
CA MET A 86 -2.18 1.41 2.05
C MET A 86 -1.89 2.42 0.96
N ASP A 87 -2.16 1.99 -0.27
CA ASP A 87 -2.03 2.76 -1.49
C ASP A 87 -3.02 3.94 -1.42
N GLN A 88 -2.56 5.08 -0.88
CA GLN A 88 -3.31 6.33 -0.92
C GLN A 88 -3.19 7.05 -2.27
N ASN A 89 -2.56 6.42 -3.27
CA ASN A 89 -2.64 6.86 -4.65
C ASN A 89 -3.42 5.83 -5.45
N ALA A 90 -4.74 6.03 -5.50
CA ALA A 90 -5.58 5.53 -6.56
C ALA A 90 -5.02 6.00 -7.92
N GLN A 91 -4.02 5.30 -8.46
CA GLN A 91 -3.66 5.19 -9.87
C GLN A 91 -2.40 4.29 -9.96
N GLY A 92 -2.59 2.99 -10.18
CA GLY A 92 -1.62 2.26 -11.03
C GLY A 92 -0.96 0.98 -10.53
N ARG A 93 -1.21 0.43 -9.33
CA ARG A 93 -0.72 -0.92 -8.97
C ARG A 93 -1.71 -1.71 -8.11
N GLY A 94 -2.77 -2.20 -8.77
CA GLY A 94 -3.78 -3.07 -8.17
C GLY A 94 -4.20 -4.20 -9.10
N ASP A 95 -3.24 -4.92 -9.68
CA ASP A 95 -3.50 -6.22 -10.32
C ASP A 95 -3.10 -7.39 -9.42
N GLU A 96 -3.05 -7.18 -8.10
CA GLU A 96 -3.21 -8.32 -7.20
C GLU A 96 -4.72 -8.54 -7.02
N PRO A 97 -5.27 -9.67 -7.48
CA PRO A 97 -6.71 -9.88 -7.51
C PRO A 97 -7.26 -9.98 -6.08
N ASN A 98 -7.89 -8.90 -5.61
CA ASN A 98 -8.64 -8.91 -4.36
C ASN A 98 -10.05 -9.46 -4.61
N ARG A 99 -10.62 -10.12 -3.60
CA ARG A 99 -12.01 -10.62 -3.62
C ARG A 99 -13.05 -9.49 -3.49
N ILE A 100 -12.61 -8.29 -3.14
CA ILE A 100 -13.46 -7.14 -2.86
C ILE A 100 -13.36 -6.15 -4.02
N LEU A 101 -14.51 -5.78 -4.58
CA LEU A 101 -14.66 -4.76 -5.60
C LEU A 101 -15.29 -3.51 -5.01
N LEU A 102 -14.68 -2.35 -5.28
CA LEU A 102 -15.28 -1.05 -5.04
C LEU A 102 -16.00 -0.60 -6.30
N VAL A 103 -17.31 -0.43 -6.21
CA VAL A 103 -18.16 0.05 -7.30
C VAL A 103 -18.67 1.43 -6.94
N THR A 104 -18.47 2.39 -7.85
CA THR A 104 -18.97 3.76 -7.70
C THR A 104 -20.08 3.98 -8.70
N ILE A 105 -21.27 4.28 -8.20
CA ILE A 105 -22.45 4.46 -9.00
C ILE A 105 -22.59 5.95 -9.32
N HIS A 106 -22.50 6.27 -10.60
CA HIS A 106 -22.71 7.61 -11.12
C HIS A 106 -24.14 7.73 -11.68
N HIS A 107 -24.73 8.93 -11.59
CA HIS A 107 -26.00 9.27 -12.24
C HIS A 107 -27.18 8.38 -11.81
N MET A 108 -27.38 8.20 -10.50
CA MET A 108 -28.56 7.50 -10.00
C MET A 108 -29.83 8.34 -10.21
N LEU A 109 -30.65 7.91 -11.17
CA LEU A 109 -32.01 8.41 -11.36
C LEU A 109 -33.00 7.80 -10.35
N TYR A 110 -32.67 6.62 -9.80
CA TYR A 110 -33.46 5.90 -8.80
C TYR A 110 -32.53 5.28 -7.75
N PRO A 111 -33.00 5.09 -6.50
CA PRO A 111 -32.19 4.48 -5.44
C PRO A 111 -31.86 3.03 -5.77
N ILE A 112 -30.56 2.71 -5.80
CA ILE A 112 -30.08 1.34 -5.99
C ILE A 112 -30.07 0.61 -4.64
N THR A 113 -30.81 -0.50 -4.57
CA THR A 113 -30.83 -1.37 -3.39
C THR A 113 -29.73 -2.43 -3.46
N VAL A 114 -29.46 -3.06 -2.32
CA VAL A 114 -28.53 -4.19 -2.23
C VAL A 114 -28.96 -5.35 -3.13
N GLU A 115 -30.26 -5.58 -3.29
CA GLU A 115 -30.80 -6.64 -4.14
C GLU A 115 -30.50 -6.42 -5.62
N VAL A 116 -30.62 -5.18 -6.10
CA VAL A 116 -30.26 -4.81 -7.47
C VAL A 116 -28.77 -5.03 -7.71
N LEU A 117 -27.92 -4.60 -6.78
CA LEU A 117 -26.47 -4.85 -6.85
C LEU A 117 -26.19 -6.36 -6.86
N HIS A 118 -26.85 -7.13 -6.01
CA HIS A 118 -26.69 -8.58 -5.99
C HIS A 118 -27.06 -9.19 -7.35
N GLN A 119 -28.19 -8.80 -7.95
CA GLN A 119 -28.61 -9.33 -9.24
C GLN A 119 -27.63 -9.00 -10.38
N VAL A 120 -27.03 -7.81 -10.37
CA VAL A 120 -26.02 -7.39 -11.35
C VAL A 120 -24.71 -8.16 -11.17
N PHE A 121 -24.28 -8.41 -9.92
CA PHE A 121 -22.97 -8.98 -9.62
C PHE A 121 -22.96 -10.51 -9.43
N PHE A 122 -24.10 -11.12 -9.16
CA PHE A 122 -24.28 -12.58 -9.03
C PHE A 122 -23.85 -13.41 -10.26
N PRO A 123 -24.07 -13.02 -11.53
CA PRO A 123 -23.68 -13.85 -12.67
C PRO A 123 -22.15 -14.06 -12.80
N HIS A 124 -21.34 -13.21 -12.18
CA HIS A 124 -19.88 -13.33 -12.20
C HIS A 124 -19.31 -14.24 -11.10
N GLY A 125 -20.15 -14.64 -10.14
CA GLY A 125 -19.78 -15.56 -9.06
C GLY A 125 -20.58 -15.35 -7.78
N PHE A 126 -20.32 -16.19 -6.78
CA PHE A 126 -21.01 -16.12 -5.50
C PHE A 126 -20.60 -14.86 -4.72
N VAL A 127 -21.57 -13.99 -4.48
CA VAL A 127 -21.41 -12.76 -3.70
C VAL A 127 -21.61 -13.08 -2.21
N GLU A 128 -20.56 -12.97 -1.42
CA GLU A 128 -20.60 -13.24 0.03
C GLU A 128 -21.19 -12.07 0.82
N LYS A 129 -20.90 -10.83 0.38
CA LYS A 129 -21.29 -9.63 1.12
C LYS A 129 -21.35 -8.41 0.21
N ILE A 130 -22.36 -7.58 0.45
CA ILE A 130 -22.49 -6.26 -0.17
C ILE A 130 -22.61 -5.23 0.94
N VAL A 131 -21.80 -4.17 0.87
CA VAL A 131 -21.87 -3.03 1.78
C VAL A 131 -22.03 -1.77 0.94
N THR A 132 -23.11 -1.02 1.15
CA THR A 132 -23.34 0.26 0.47
C THR A 132 -23.07 1.43 1.40
N PHE A 133 -22.57 2.53 0.86
CA PHE A 133 -22.36 3.77 1.61
C PHE A 133 -22.33 4.98 0.67
N GLN A 134 -22.61 6.14 1.22
CA GLN A 134 -22.55 7.41 0.50
C GLN A 134 -21.31 8.20 0.94
N LYS A 135 -20.47 8.58 -0.02
CA LYS A 135 -19.28 9.42 0.20
C LYS A 135 -19.32 10.64 -0.72
N SER A 136 -18.35 11.55 -0.55
CA SER A 136 -18.23 12.77 -1.35
C SER A 136 -18.13 12.51 -2.87
N ALA A 137 -17.63 11.32 -3.27
CA ALA A 137 -17.53 10.90 -4.66
C ALA A 137 -18.84 10.28 -5.23
N GLY A 138 -19.89 10.18 -4.43
CA GLY A 138 -21.17 9.56 -4.81
C GLY A 138 -21.50 8.33 -3.96
N PHE A 139 -22.50 7.57 -4.42
CA PHE A 139 -22.87 6.32 -3.80
C PHE A 139 -21.92 5.22 -4.24
N GLN A 140 -21.45 4.45 -3.27
CA GLN A 140 -20.47 3.41 -3.48
C GLN A 140 -20.93 2.12 -2.83
N ALA A 141 -20.50 1.00 -3.40
CA ALA A 141 -20.73 -0.33 -2.90
C ALA A 141 -19.42 -1.11 -2.86
N LEU A 142 -19.19 -1.84 -1.77
CA LEU A 142 -18.16 -2.88 -1.68
C LEU A 142 -18.84 -4.24 -1.88
N ILE A 143 -18.43 -4.95 -2.93
CA ILE A 143 -18.92 -6.29 -3.25
C ILE A 143 -17.80 -7.28 -2.97
N GLN A 144 -18.03 -8.20 -2.06
CA GLN A 144 -17.11 -9.28 -1.73
C GLN A 144 -17.57 -10.57 -2.42
N TYR A 145 -16.68 -11.16 -3.21
CA TYR A 145 -16.86 -12.48 -3.81
C TYR A 145 -16.18 -13.57 -2.99
N GLN A 146 -16.70 -14.79 -3.10
CA GLN A 146 -16.06 -15.97 -2.51
C GLN A 146 -14.68 -16.24 -3.13
N SER A 147 -14.52 -15.99 -4.43
CA SER A 147 -13.29 -16.23 -5.18
C SER A 147 -12.73 -14.95 -5.79
N ARG A 148 -11.40 -14.87 -5.84
CA ARG A 148 -10.67 -13.79 -6.53
C ARG A 148 -10.96 -13.78 -8.03
N GLN A 149 -11.16 -14.96 -8.62
CA GLN A 149 -11.42 -15.10 -10.07
C GLN A 149 -12.76 -14.45 -10.45
N SER A 150 -13.78 -14.62 -9.61
CA SER A 150 -15.09 -13.97 -9.78
C SER A 150 -15.01 -12.46 -9.70
N ALA A 151 -14.23 -11.93 -8.74
CA ALA A 151 -14.01 -10.49 -8.62
C ALA A 151 -13.32 -9.91 -9.87
N VAL A 152 -12.32 -10.61 -10.42
CA VAL A 152 -11.66 -10.19 -11.66
C VAL A 152 -12.62 -10.21 -12.84
N ALA A 153 -13.43 -11.26 -12.99
CA ALA A 153 -14.42 -11.37 -14.07
C ALA A 153 -15.48 -10.26 -14.03
N ALA A 154 -15.95 -9.90 -12.83
CA ALA A 154 -16.88 -8.79 -12.65
C ALA A 154 -16.25 -7.42 -12.94
N ARG A 155 -14.95 -7.25 -12.71
CA ARG A 155 -14.22 -6.01 -13.00
C ARG A 155 -14.08 -5.74 -14.50
N THR A 156 -14.05 -6.78 -15.33
CA THR A 156 -13.81 -6.69 -16.78
C THR A 156 -15.08 -6.53 -17.63
N THR A 157 -16.26 -6.44 -16.99
CA THR A 157 -17.56 -6.26 -17.66
C THR A 157 -17.91 -4.79 -17.70
#